data_AF-N1PG99-F1
#
_entry.id   AF-N1PG99-F1
#
_cell.length_a   1.000
_cell.length_b   1.000
_cell.length_c   1.000
_cell.angle_alpha   90.00
_cell.angle_beta   90.00
_cell.angle_gamma   90.00
#
_symmetry.space_group_name_H-M   'P 1'
#
loop_
_entity.id
_entity.type
_entity.pdbx_description
1 polymer ?
#
loop_
_entity_poly.entity_id
_entity_poly.type
_entity_poly.pdbx_seq_one_letter_code
_entity_poly.pdbx_strand_id
1 'polypeptide(L)'
;MMSAVQICTQENATYSALIEKEAQARVSRVFREMENLLNELQSISNGGGAPARRNSLSSTGVVWESCDALIELEKMGLAGLAVKKAEQYRDAVKDAIEELQEWKEGGDLENEGVDELLDGEDEGIDGDADLMEDIFNAANSLPKDRPELKELVEQAEGKLKKIVLLFNALIKRRLRPFEGGDRGKVKALDAVLETLKSVQNDVDDLANCFYELNEEDVEAALETCVGHAKKACKFAKLKDGREDEFTAWSQKWEEAVG
;
A
#
# COMPACT_ATOMS: atom_id res chain seq x y z
N MET A 1 13.33 4.78 35.17
CA MET A 1 13.37 5.52 33.89
C MET A 1 12.61 4.71 32.88
N MET A 2 11.64 5.31 32.19
CA MET A 2 10.90 4.65 31.10
C MET A 2 11.62 4.92 29.78
N SER A 3 11.68 3.93 28.89
CA SER A 3 12.22 4.12 27.55
C SER A 3 11.30 5.02 26.71
N ALA A 4 11.82 5.65 25.67
CA ALA A 4 11.01 6.48 24.77
C ALA A 4 9.80 5.72 24.18
N VAL A 5 9.97 4.42 23.87
CA VAL A 5 8.88 3.55 23.40
C VAL A 5 7.82 3.36 24.49
N GLN A 6 8.23 3.13 25.75
CA GLN A 6 7.29 2.97 26.87
C GLN A 6 6.51 4.26 27.16
N ILE A 7 7.12 5.42 26.92
CA ILE A 7 6.45 6.72 27.03
C ILE A 7 5.37 6.85 25.95
N CYS A 8 5.68 6.51 24.70
CA CYS A 8 4.69 6.50 23.61
C CYS A 8 3.51 5.55 23.90
N THR A 9 3.79 4.36 24.46
CA THR A 9 2.75 3.39 24.84
C THR A 9 1.85 3.91 25.96
N GLN A 10 2.42 4.53 26.99
CA GLN A 10 1.63 5.07 28.11
C GLN A 10 0.84 6.32 27.71
N GLU A 11 1.36 7.10 26.77
CA GLU A 11 0.74 8.32 26.25
C GLU A 11 0.18 8.13 24.83
N ASN A 12 -0.31 6.92 24.50
CA ASN A 12 -0.89 6.60 23.20
C ASN A 12 -1.97 7.62 22.77
N ALA A 13 -2.74 8.11 23.75
CA ALA A 13 -3.80 9.07 23.51
C ALA A 13 -3.31 10.51 23.20
N THR A 14 -2.00 10.78 23.37
CA THR A 14 -1.33 12.04 23.01
C THR A 14 -0.54 11.89 21.70
N TYR A 15 0.10 10.74 21.49
CA TYR A 15 1.03 10.51 20.36
C TYR A 15 0.45 9.70 19.18
N SER A 16 -0.76 9.15 19.33
CA SER A 16 -1.41 8.23 18.37
C SER A 16 -0.81 6.81 18.38
N ALA A 17 -1.64 5.82 18.08
CA ALA A 17 -1.21 4.43 17.97
C ALA A 17 -0.24 4.21 16.79
N LEU A 18 -0.32 5.06 15.76
CA LEU A 18 0.56 4.98 14.59
C LEU A 18 2.02 5.30 14.93
N ILE A 19 2.28 6.42 15.61
CA ILE A 19 3.63 6.78 16.04
C ILE A 19 4.18 5.73 16.98
N GLU A 20 3.37 5.21 17.89
CA GLU A 20 3.80 4.16 18.81
C GLU A 20 4.31 2.93 18.06
N LYS A 21 3.51 2.40 17.12
CA LYS A 21 3.89 1.22 16.32
C LYS A 21 5.13 1.49 15.47
N GLU A 22 5.22 2.65 14.83
CA GLU A 22 6.34 3.00 13.96
C GLU A 22 7.63 3.24 14.77
N ALA A 23 7.54 3.92 15.92
CA ALA A 23 8.66 4.12 16.82
C ALA A 23 9.16 2.79 17.39
N GLN A 24 8.25 1.91 17.83
CA GLN A 24 8.60 0.57 18.29
C GLN A 24 9.31 -0.23 17.20
N ALA A 25 8.76 -0.25 15.98
CA ALA A 25 9.36 -0.98 14.86
C ALA A 25 10.77 -0.49 14.52
N ARG A 26 10.98 0.83 14.46
CA ARG A 26 12.29 1.41 14.15
C ARG A 26 13.31 1.21 15.27
N VAL A 27 12.90 1.34 16.54
CA VAL A 27 13.76 1.04 17.68
C VAL A 27 14.13 -0.45 17.72
N SER A 28 13.17 -1.34 17.49
CA SER A 28 13.44 -2.79 17.38
C SER A 28 14.39 -3.11 16.23
N ARG A 29 14.28 -2.44 15.08
CA ARG A 29 15.23 -2.56 13.97
C ARG A 29 16.64 -2.16 14.42
N VAL A 30 16.81 -1.02 15.08
CA VAL A 30 18.15 -0.58 15.57
C VAL A 30 18.79 -1.62 16.49
N PHE A 31 18.04 -2.18 17.44
CA PHE A 31 18.57 -3.22 18.33
C PHE A 31 18.94 -4.50 17.57
N ARG A 32 18.10 -4.93 16.61
CA ARG A 32 18.37 -6.09 15.77
C ARG A 32 19.62 -5.91 14.92
N GLU A 33 19.79 -4.74 14.30
CA GLU A 33 20.97 -4.47 13.48
C GLU A 33 22.23 -4.29 14.32
N MET A 34 22.11 -3.75 15.54
CA MET A 34 23.22 -3.73 16.50
C MET A 34 23.63 -5.16 16.91
N GLU A 35 22.67 -6.05 17.16
CA GLU A 35 22.94 -7.46 17.46
C GLU A 35 23.63 -8.15 16.27
N ASN A 36 23.16 -7.92 15.04
CA ASN A 36 23.79 -8.42 13.82
C ASN A 36 25.26 -7.97 13.70
N LEU A 37 25.53 -6.68 13.94
CA LEU A 37 26.88 -6.12 13.93
C LEU A 37 27.77 -6.75 15.01
N LEU A 38 27.26 -6.91 16.24
CA LEU A 38 28.02 -7.52 17.33
C LEU A 38 28.34 -8.99 17.04
N ASN A 39 27.39 -9.75 16.48
CA ASN A 39 27.60 -11.14 16.06
C ASN A 39 28.67 -11.24 14.96
N GLU A 40 28.67 -10.32 14.00
CA GLU A 40 29.71 -10.25 12.96
C GLU A 40 31.09 -9.97 13.59
N LEU A 41 31.19 -8.99 14.49
CA LEU A 41 32.43 -8.66 15.19
C LEU A 41 32.94 -9.82 16.05
N GLN A 42 32.05 -10.54 16.73
CA GLN A 42 32.40 -11.71 17.52
C GLN A 42 32.90 -12.86 16.63
N SER A 43 32.27 -13.10 15.48
CA SER A 43 32.73 -14.08 14.48
C SER A 43 34.14 -13.77 14.00
N ILE A 44 34.43 -12.50 13.69
CA ILE A 44 35.76 -12.04 13.30
C ILE A 44 36.77 -12.25 14.44
N SER A 45 36.41 -11.88 15.67
CA SER A 45 37.28 -12.02 16.84
C SER A 45 37.62 -13.48 17.18
N ASN A 46 36.73 -14.43 16.88
CA ASN A 46 36.91 -15.86 17.16
C ASN A 46 37.66 -16.62 16.05
N GLY A 47 38.24 -15.90 15.07
CA GLY A 47 39.00 -16.52 13.97
C GLY A 47 38.14 -17.11 12.87
N GLY A 48 36.82 -16.83 12.86
CA GLY A 48 36.00 -17.00 11.67
C GLY A 48 36.58 -16.11 10.57
N GLY A 49 37.02 -16.72 9.46
CA GLY A 49 37.69 -16.02 8.37
C GLY A 49 36.95 -14.72 8.03
N ALA A 50 37.70 -13.62 7.92
CA ALA A 50 37.13 -12.30 7.71
C ALA A 50 36.10 -12.36 6.57
N PRO A 51 34.81 -12.11 6.83
CA PRO A 51 33.91 -11.83 5.73
C PRO A 51 34.54 -10.64 5.01
N ALA A 52 34.75 -10.77 3.69
CA ALA A 52 35.48 -9.80 2.88
C ALA A 52 35.17 -8.37 3.39
N ARG A 53 36.19 -7.54 3.71
CA ARG A 53 36.09 -6.20 4.34
C ARG A 53 34.87 -5.34 3.97
N ARG A 54 34.30 -5.59 2.80
CA ARG A 54 33.05 -5.07 2.27
C ARG A 54 31.79 -5.36 3.14
N ASN A 55 31.72 -6.48 3.86
CA ASN A 55 30.54 -6.87 4.66
C ASN A 55 30.49 -6.14 6.03
N SER A 56 31.63 -5.98 6.71
CA SER A 56 31.66 -5.30 8.03
C SER A 56 31.40 -3.79 7.94
N LEU A 57 31.77 -3.16 6.83
CA LEU A 57 31.36 -1.78 6.54
C LEU A 57 29.85 -1.69 6.21
N SER A 58 29.27 -2.76 5.65
CA SER A 58 27.85 -2.79 5.30
C SER A 58 26.96 -2.89 6.54
N SER A 59 27.30 -3.73 7.53
CA SER A 59 26.52 -3.88 8.76
C SER A 59 26.57 -2.62 9.64
N THR A 60 27.75 -1.99 9.74
CA THR A 60 27.88 -0.69 10.39
C THR A 60 27.01 0.35 9.71
N GLY A 61 27.02 0.42 8.37
CA GLY A 61 26.16 1.32 7.59
C GLY A 61 24.67 1.10 7.83
N VAL A 62 24.22 -0.15 7.92
CA VAL A 62 22.81 -0.51 8.19
C VAL A 62 22.38 -0.06 9.60
N VAL A 63 23.25 -0.13 10.60
CA VAL A 63 22.97 0.41 11.94
C VAL A 63 22.80 1.93 11.89
N TRP A 64 23.68 2.64 11.18
CA TRP A 64 23.57 4.10 11.00
C TRP A 64 22.29 4.49 10.28
N GLU A 65 21.95 3.82 9.17
CA GLU A 65 20.70 4.04 8.44
C GLU A 65 19.47 3.81 9.33
N SER A 66 19.52 2.79 10.20
CA SER A 66 18.43 2.51 11.14
C SER A 66 18.30 3.60 12.21
N CYS A 67 19.40 4.20 12.67
CA CYS A 67 19.40 5.38 13.54
C CYS A 67 18.90 6.63 12.81
N ASP A 68 19.32 6.85 11.57
CA ASP A 68 18.86 7.97 10.74
C ASP A 68 17.36 7.88 10.49
N ALA A 69 16.82 6.68 10.29
CA ALA A 69 15.38 6.45 10.21
C ALA A 69 14.63 6.88 11.48
N LEU A 70 15.21 6.76 12.68
CA LEU A 70 14.59 7.30 13.90
C LEU A 70 14.59 8.84 13.91
N ILE A 71 15.70 9.45 13.49
CA ILE A 71 15.83 10.91 13.38
C ILE A 71 14.83 11.46 12.35
N GLU A 72 14.66 10.78 11.22
CA GLU A 72 13.66 11.14 10.23
C GLU A 72 12.24 11.05 10.77
N LEU A 73 11.93 10.02 11.57
CA LEU A 73 10.62 9.88 12.20
C LEU A 73 10.32 11.07 13.13
N GLU A 74 11.31 11.51 13.90
CA GLU A 74 11.21 12.68 14.77
C GLU A 74 10.97 13.96 13.95
N LYS A 75 11.78 14.20 12.91
CA LYS A 75 11.65 15.37 12.02
C LYS A 75 10.31 15.43 11.30
N MET A 76 9.79 14.28 10.89
CA MET A 76 8.53 14.16 10.15
C MET A 76 7.32 14.41 11.04
N GLY A 77 7.37 13.94 12.29
CA GLY A 77 6.28 14.06 13.25
C GLY A 77 5.01 13.31 12.82
N LEU A 78 3.92 13.51 13.59
CA LEU A 78 2.66 12.79 13.39
C LEU A 78 2.00 13.11 12.04
N ALA A 79 1.90 14.39 11.70
CA ALA A 79 1.27 14.82 10.46
C ALA A 79 2.03 14.32 9.22
N GLY A 80 3.36 14.42 9.23
CA GLY A 80 4.18 13.92 8.14
C GLY A 80 4.10 12.39 8.00
N LEU A 81 4.08 11.66 9.12
CA LEU A 81 3.95 10.21 9.10
C LEU A 81 2.58 9.78 8.57
N ALA A 82 1.52 10.45 9.00
CA ALA A 82 0.16 10.22 8.52
C ALA A 82 0.05 10.46 7.00
N VAL A 83 0.62 11.57 6.50
CA VAL A 83 0.69 11.86 5.06
C VAL A 83 1.44 10.75 4.33
N LYS A 84 2.64 10.38 4.80
CA LYS A 84 3.46 9.35 4.16
C LYS A 84 2.73 8.00 4.07
N LYS A 85 2.07 7.56 5.14
CA LYS A 85 1.31 6.30 5.15
C LYS A 85 0.10 6.38 4.21
N ALA A 86 -0.65 7.49 4.23
CA ALA A 86 -1.78 7.67 3.33
C ALA A 86 -1.34 7.74 1.85
N GLU A 87 -0.19 8.31 1.55
CA GLU A 87 0.40 8.30 0.20
C GLU A 87 0.78 6.88 -0.22
N GLN A 88 1.43 6.11 0.66
CA GLN A 88 1.76 4.69 0.40
C GLN A 88 0.50 3.85 0.10
N TYR A 89 -0.55 3.99 0.90
CA TYR A 89 -1.81 3.29 0.66
C TYR A 89 -2.48 3.73 -0.65
N ARG A 90 -2.48 5.04 -0.93
CA ARG A 90 -3.03 5.57 -2.19
C ARG A 90 -2.28 5.02 -3.39
N ASP A 91 -0.95 5.00 -3.33
CA ASP A 91 -0.12 4.59 -4.45
C ASP A 91 -0.27 3.08 -4.69
N ALA A 92 -0.34 2.25 -3.64
CA ALA A 92 -0.71 0.83 -3.79
C ALA A 92 -2.09 0.65 -4.46
N VAL A 93 -3.09 1.46 -4.12
CA VAL A 93 -4.40 1.42 -4.81
C VAL A 93 -4.30 1.82 -6.28
N LYS A 94 -3.40 2.75 -6.65
CA LYS A 94 -3.19 3.10 -8.06
C LYS A 94 -2.49 1.98 -8.80
N ASP A 95 -1.47 1.39 -8.21
CA ASP A 95 -0.74 0.27 -8.79
C ASP A 95 -1.71 -0.89 -9.06
N ALA A 96 -2.63 -1.19 -8.13
CA ALA A 96 -3.68 -2.19 -8.34
C ALA A 96 -4.70 -1.81 -9.43
N ILE A 97 -5.02 -0.51 -9.61
CA ILE A 97 -5.86 -0.07 -10.73
C ILE A 97 -5.14 -0.30 -12.06
N GLU A 98 -3.86 0.06 -12.15
CA GLU A 98 -3.03 -0.12 -13.34
C GLU A 98 -2.90 -1.62 -13.67
N GLU A 99 -2.65 -2.46 -12.67
CA GLU A 99 -2.59 -3.92 -12.81
C GLU A 99 -3.92 -4.51 -13.35
N LEU A 100 -5.07 -4.07 -12.80
CA LEU A 100 -6.38 -4.52 -13.29
C LEU A 100 -6.68 -4.03 -14.72
N GLN A 101 -6.17 -2.85 -15.11
CA GLN A 101 -6.31 -2.35 -16.47
C GLN A 101 -5.47 -3.17 -17.46
N GLU A 102 -4.22 -3.44 -17.12
CA GLU A 102 -3.33 -4.31 -17.92
C GLU A 102 -3.92 -5.71 -18.06
N TRP A 103 -4.46 -6.28 -16.98
CA TRP A 103 -5.12 -7.58 -17.00
C TRP A 103 -6.38 -7.61 -17.89
N LYS A 104 -7.17 -6.52 -17.88
CA LYS A 104 -8.39 -6.37 -18.70
C LYS A 104 -8.09 -6.22 -20.19
N GLU A 105 -7.10 -5.40 -20.53
CA GLU A 105 -6.68 -5.14 -21.92
C GLU A 105 -6.01 -6.38 -22.52
N GLY A 106 -5.49 -7.27 -21.66
CA GLY A 106 -4.63 -8.36 -22.04
C GLY A 106 -3.25 -7.79 -22.33
N GLY A 107 -2.23 -8.27 -21.61
CA GLY A 107 -0.87 -7.76 -21.78
C GLY A 107 -0.50 -7.70 -23.27
N ASP A 108 -0.06 -6.53 -23.71
CA ASP A 108 0.40 -6.30 -25.08
C ASP A 108 1.75 -7.01 -25.29
N LEU A 109 1.69 -8.34 -25.44
CA LEU A 109 2.84 -9.16 -25.79
C LEU A 109 3.21 -9.03 -27.29
N GLU A 110 2.60 -8.13 -28.05
CA GLU A 110 3.09 -7.81 -29.41
C GLU A 110 4.48 -7.14 -29.38
N ASN A 111 4.99 -6.73 -28.20
CA ASN A 111 6.28 -6.03 -28.08
C ASN A 111 7.28 -6.64 -27.08
N GLU A 112 7.01 -7.79 -26.46
CA GLU A 112 8.00 -8.54 -25.67
C GLU A 112 8.52 -9.75 -26.45
N GLY A 113 9.40 -9.47 -27.42
CA GLY A 113 10.53 -10.36 -27.75
C GLY A 113 10.19 -11.77 -28.24
N VAL A 114 9.23 -11.92 -29.16
CA VAL A 114 9.20 -13.09 -30.05
C VAL A 114 10.22 -12.89 -31.18
N ASP A 115 11.50 -12.79 -30.84
CA ASP A 115 12.58 -12.92 -31.83
C ASP A 115 13.81 -13.54 -31.16
N GLU A 116 14.42 -14.53 -31.81
CA GLU A 116 15.62 -15.29 -31.42
C GLU A 116 15.52 -16.53 -30.49
N LEU A 117 14.38 -17.21 -30.31
CA LEU A 117 14.39 -18.58 -29.74
C LEU A 117 13.71 -19.66 -30.59
N LEU A 118 13.16 -19.31 -31.76
CA LEU A 118 12.51 -20.26 -32.68
C LEU A 118 13.17 -20.32 -34.06
N ASP A 119 14.47 -20.03 -34.18
CA ASP A 119 15.25 -20.40 -35.38
C ASP A 119 16.05 -21.68 -35.15
N GLY A 120 15.32 -22.73 -34.79
CA GLY A 120 15.81 -24.10 -34.78
C GLY A 120 14.93 -24.92 -35.71
N GLU A 121 15.40 -25.11 -36.94
CA GLU A 121 14.84 -26.04 -37.92
C GLU A 121 14.55 -27.41 -37.27
N ASP A 122 13.30 -27.68 -36.92
CA ASP A 122 12.80 -29.05 -36.75
C ASP A 122 11.37 -29.18 -37.28
N GLU A 123 11.18 -30.20 -38.09
CA GLU A 123 10.00 -30.44 -38.91
C GLU A 123 8.83 -30.93 -38.05
N GLY A 124 7.75 -30.14 -38.03
CA GLY A 124 6.38 -30.65 -37.98
C GLY A 124 5.69 -30.68 -36.62
N ILE A 125 4.94 -29.61 -36.32
CA ILE A 125 3.56 -29.63 -35.81
C ILE A 125 2.86 -28.40 -36.45
N ASP A 126 2.08 -28.63 -37.51
CA ASP A 126 1.23 -27.61 -38.15
C ASP A 126 -0.16 -27.62 -37.50
N GLY A 127 -0.23 -27.16 -36.25
CA GLY A 127 -1.47 -27.08 -35.50
C GLY A 127 -1.30 -26.34 -34.17
N ASP A 128 -2.02 -25.21 -34.06
CA ASP A 128 -2.34 -24.52 -32.80
C ASP A 128 -1.25 -23.71 -32.10
N ALA A 129 -0.44 -22.96 -32.85
CA ALA A 129 0.29 -21.83 -32.26
C ALA A 129 -0.70 -20.80 -31.67
N ASP A 130 -1.74 -20.41 -32.43
CA ASP A 130 -2.79 -19.48 -32.00
C ASP A 130 -3.57 -20.00 -30.78
N LEU A 131 -3.77 -21.32 -30.67
CA LEU A 131 -4.53 -21.93 -29.57
C LEU A 131 -3.66 -22.12 -28.33
N MET A 132 -2.36 -22.39 -28.48
CA MET A 132 -1.42 -22.32 -27.36
C MET A 132 -1.23 -20.89 -26.85
N GLU A 133 -1.20 -19.91 -27.74
CA GLU A 133 -1.12 -18.49 -27.39
C GLU A 133 -2.41 -18.02 -26.70
N ASP A 134 -3.59 -18.43 -27.17
CA ASP A 134 -4.87 -18.21 -26.45
C ASP A 134 -4.92 -18.97 -25.10
N ILE A 135 -4.31 -20.16 -24.98
CA ILE A 135 -4.24 -20.92 -23.70
C ILE A 135 -3.30 -20.23 -22.69
N PHE A 136 -2.14 -19.71 -23.12
CA PHE A 136 -1.22 -18.98 -22.25
C PHE A 136 -1.71 -17.56 -21.94
N ASN A 137 -2.39 -16.89 -22.88
CA ASN A 137 -3.04 -15.60 -22.65
C ASN A 137 -4.25 -15.74 -21.70
N ALA A 138 -5.02 -16.83 -21.78
CA ALA A 138 -6.17 -17.05 -20.89
C ALA A 138 -5.80 -17.19 -19.41
N ALA A 139 -4.53 -17.50 -19.10
CA ALA A 139 -4.04 -17.61 -17.72
C ALA A 139 -3.67 -16.24 -17.10
N ASN A 140 -3.28 -15.26 -17.92
CA ASN A 140 -2.77 -13.95 -17.48
C ASN A 140 -3.60 -12.75 -17.99
N SER A 141 -4.71 -12.98 -18.69
CA SER A 141 -5.59 -11.93 -19.19
C SER A 141 -7.05 -12.32 -19.09
N LEU A 142 -7.91 -11.31 -19.03
CA LEU A 142 -9.35 -11.49 -18.97
C LEU A 142 -9.88 -12.27 -20.19
N PRO A 143 -10.60 -13.39 -20.00
CA PRO A 143 -11.14 -14.18 -21.11
C PRO A 143 -12.00 -13.33 -22.06
N LYS A 144 -11.70 -13.41 -23.37
CA LYS A 144 -12.36 -12.62 -24.43
C LYS A 144 -13.89 -12.82 -24.46
N ASP A 145 -14.37 -13.96 -23.95
CA ASP A 145 -15.79 -14.38 -23.96
C ASP A 145 -16.63 -13.88 -22.77
N ARG A 146 -16.10 -13.02 -21.89
CA ARG A 146 -16.85 -12.45 -20.74
C ARG A 146 -16.98 -10.92 -20.79
N PRO A 147 -17.92 -10.38 -21.59
CA PRO A 147 -18.15 -8.94 -21.66
C PRO A 147 -18.69 -8.35 -20.35
N GLU A 148 -19.42 -9.13 -19.55
CA GLU A 148 -19.98 -8.71 -18.26
C GLU A 148 -18.86 -8.38 -17.25
N LEU A 149 -17.82 -9.21 -17.21
CA LEU A 149 -16.66 -8.98 -16.34
C LEU A 149 -15.82 -7.77 -16.80
N LYS A 150 -15.73 -7.50 -18.11
CA LYS A 150 -15.11 -6.27 -18.66
C LYS A 150 -15.83 -5.02 -18.16
N GLU A 151 -17.16 -5.05 -18.17
CA GLU A 151 -17.98 -3.95 -17.67
C GLU A 151 -17.80 -3.77 -16.15
N LEU A 152 -17.74 -4.87 -15.38
CA LEU A 152 -17.47 -4.82 -13.94
C LEU A 152 -16.09 -4.24 -13.61
N VAL A 153 -15.04 -4.57 -14.38
CA VAL A 153 -13.72 -3.94 -14.21
C VAL A 153 -13.79 -2.43 -14.47
N GLU A 154 -14.49 -1.97 -15.52
CA GLU A 154 -14.66 -0.53 -15.77
C GLU A 154 -15.42 0.19 -14.65
N GLN A 155 -16.47 -0.44 -14.13
CA GLN A 155 -17.22 0.09 -13.00
C GLN A 155 -16.37 0.17 -11.73
N ALA A 156 -15.61 -0.89 -11.43
CA ALA A 156 -14.68 -0.93 -10.31
C ALA A 156 -13.59 0.14 -10.46
N GLU A 157 -12.93 0.21 -11.61
CA GLU A 157 -11.93 1.21 -11.95
C GLU A 157 -12.46 2.64 -11.75
N GLY A 158 -13.67 2.92 -12.23
CA GLY A 158 -14.33 4.21 -12.05
C GLY A 158 -14.57 4.57 -10.58
N LYS A 159 -14.88 3.60 -9.72
CA LYS A 159 -15.04 3.81 -8.27
C LYS A 159 -13.68 3.91 -7.56
N LEU A 160 -12.71 3.07 -7.90
CA LEU A 160 -11.35 3.11 -7.34
C LEU A 160 -10.64 4.43 -7.65
N LYS A 161 -10.78 4.96 -8.87
CA LYS A 161 -10.27 6.31 -9.23
C LYS A 161 -10.89 7.40 -8.35
N LYS A 162 -12.18 7.31 -8.01
CA LYS A 162 -12.82 8.23 -7.05
C LYS A 162 -12.27 8.05 -5.64
N ILE A 163 -11.96 6.83 -5.22
CA ILE A 163 -11.29 6.57 -3.94
C ILE A 163 -9.90 7.21 -3.90
N VAL A 164 -9.10 7.11 -4.97
CA VAL A 164 -7.82 7.82 -5.08
C VAL A 164 -7.98 9.34 -4.93
N LEU A 165 -9.06 9.92 -5.48
CA LEU A 165 -9.39 11.34 -5.26
C LEU A 165 -9.68 11.65 -3.78
N LEU A 166 -10.34 10.75 -3.06
CA LEU A 166 -10.56 10.87 -1.62
C LEU A 166 -9.23 10.89 -0.85
N PHE A 167 -8.31 9.97 -1.14
CA PHE A 167 -6.98 9.97 -0.53
C PHE A 167 -6.29 11.32 -0.72
N ASN A 168 -6.28 11.86 -1.94
CA ASN A 168 -5.68 13.16 -2.23
C ASN A 168 -6.35 14.30 -1.46
N ALA A 169 -7.67 14.30 -1.35
CA ALA A 169 -8.41 15.29 -0.60
C ALA A 169 -8.11 15.22 0.91
N LEU A 170 -8.07 14.02 1.49
CA LEU A 170 -7.73 13.79 2.89
C LEU A 170 -6.29 14.23 3.19
N ILE A 171 -5.33 13.83 2.36
CA ILE A 171 -3.93 14.22 2.49
C ILE A 171 -3.80 15.74 2.51
N LYS A 172 -4.41 16.42 1.53
CA LYS A 172 -4.26 17.88 1.36
C LYS A 172 -4.99 18.68 2.44
N ARG A 173 -6.22 18.28 2.82
CA ARG A 173 -7.14 19.10 3.63
C ARG A 173 -7.27 18.64 5.08
N ARG A 174 -6.73 17.48 5.44
CA ARG A 174 -6.84 16.90 6.81
C ARG A 174 -5.51 16.48 7.39
N LEU A 175 -4.74 15.67 6.66
CA LEU A 175 -3.50 15.10 7.19
C LEU A 175 -2.36 16.12 7.22
N ARG A 176 -2.15 16.86 6.11
CA ARG A 176 -1.09 17.87 6.03
C ARG A 176 -1.25 19.04 7.02
N PRO A 177 -2.45 19.63 7.22
CA PRO A 177 -2.64 20.68 8.22
C PRO A 177 -2.88 20.15 9.64
N PHE A 178 -2.71 18.84 9.88
CA PHE A 178 -2.98 18.25 11.19
C PHE A 178 -1.99 18.78 12.23
N GLU A 179 -2.53 19.36 13.30
CA GLU A 179 -1.76 19.71 14.48
C GLU A 179 -2.16 18.77 15.63
N GLY A 180 -1.16 18.18 16.28
CA GLY A 180 -1.36 17.29 17.42
C GLY A 180 -1.87 18.01 18.68
N GLY A 181 -1.97 17.28 19.79
CA GLY A 181 -2.24 17.85 21.11
C GLY A 181 -3.68 17.73 21.60
N ASP A 182 -4.67 17.50 20.73
CA ASP A 182 -6.02 17.11 21.13
C ASP A 182 -6.22 15.60 20.97
N ARG A 183 -6.41 14.91 22.10
CA ARG A 183 -6.73 13.47 22.17
C ARG A 183 -7.90 13.08 21.27
N GLY A 184 -8.91 13.95 21.11
CA GLY A 184 -10.06 13.70 20.25
C GLY A 184 -9.70 13.68 18.77
N LYS A 185 -8.81 14.58 18.34
CA LYS A 185 -8.30 14.69 16.96
C LYS A 185 -7.31 13.58 16.63
N VAL A 186 -6.44 13.23 17.58
CA VAL A 186 -5.47 12.13 17.42
C VAL A 186 -6.19 10.79 17.21
N LYS A 187 -7.24 10.50 17.99
CA LYS A 187 -8.05 9.29 17.78
C LYS A 187 -8.79 9.29 16.44
N ALA A 188 -9.26 10.46 15.98
CA ALA A 188 -9.89 10.57 14.67
C ALA A 188 -8.89 10.32 13.54
N LEU A 189 -7.67 10.84 13.67
CA LEU A 189 -6.57 10.59 12.75
C LEU A 189 -6.24 9.10 12.66
N ASP A 190 -6.06 8.42 13.79
CA ASP A 190 -5.83 6.97 13.83
C ASP A 190 -6.96 6.20 13.13
N ALA A 191 -8.22 6.57 13.40
CA ALA A 191 -9.37 5.94 12.76
C ALA A 191 -9.42 6.16 11.24
N VAL A 192 -9.07 7.37 10.77
CA VAL A 192 -8.94 7.65 9.33
C VAL A 192 -7.88 6.76 8.71
N LEU A 193 -6.67 6.73 9.28
CA LEU A 193 -5.55 5.98 8.71
C LEU A 193 -5.77 4.46 8.73
N GLU A 194 -6.35 3.92 9.80
CA GLU A 194 -6.71 2.51 9.87
C GLU A 194 -7.76 2.17 8.79
N THR A 195 -8.75 3.06 8.58
CA THR A 195 -9.75 2.84 7.53
C THR A 195 -9.15 2.95 6.13
N LEU A 196 -8.21 3.88 5.89
CA LEU A 196 -7.50 3.97 4.61
C LEU A 196 -6.63 2.73 4.34
N LYS A 197 -6.04 2.14 5.38
CA LYS A 197 -5.34 0.87 5.27
C LYS A 197 -6.32 -0.27 4.93
N SER A 198 -7.50 -0.32 5.57
CA SER A 198 -8.54 -1.29 5.21
C SER A 198 -8.94 -1.17 3.75
N VAL A 199 -9.14 0.06 3.23
CA VAL A 199 -9.43 0.28 1.80
C VAL A 199 -8.34 -0.30 0.91
N GLN A 200 -7.06 -0.11 1.23
CA GLN A 200 -5.97 -0.71 0.44
C GLN A 200 -6.04 -2.25 0.46
N ASN A 201 -6.26 -2.86 1.62
CA ASN A 201 -6.43 -4.32 1.70
C ASN A 201 -7.68 -4.80 0.92
N ASP A 202 -8.80 -4.07 0.99
CA ASP A 202 -10.03 -4.43 0.26
C ASP A 202 -9.82 -4.37 -1.26
N VAL A 203 -8.92 -3.49 -1.74
CA VAL A 203 -8.54 -3.41 -3.16
C VAL A 203 -7.71 -4.62 -3.58
N ASP A 204 -6.78 -5.08 -2.73
CA ASP A 204 -6.04 -6.31 -2.97
C ASP A 204 -7.00 -7.53 -3.02
N ASP A 205 -7.96 -7.59 -2.08
CA ASP A 205 -9.00 -8.64 -2.07
C ASP A 205 -9.91 -8.56 -3.31
N LEU A 206 -10.30 -7.35 -3.73
CA LEU A 206 -11.09 -7.12 -4.95
C LEU A 206 -10.34 -7.60 -6.20
N ALA A 207 -9.04 -7.32 -6.30
CA ALA A 207 -8.23 -7.82 -7.41
C ALA A 207 -8.20 -9.35 -7.43
N ASN A 208 -8.07 -9.99 -6.27
CA ASN A 208 -8.17 -11.45 -6.16
C ASN A 208 -9.53 -11.99 -6.64
N CYS A 209 -10.65 -11.33 -6.30
CA CYS A 209 -11.98 -11.71 -6.81
C CYS A 209 -12.07 -11.62 -8.35
N PHE A 210 -11.43 -10.61 -8.96
CA PHE A 210 -11.34 -10.52 -10.42
C PHE A 210 -10.55 -11.69 -11.02
N TYR A 211 -9.42 -12.05 -10.41
CA TYR A 211 -8.59 -13.18 -10.86
C TYR A 211 -9.28 -14.54 -10.70
N GLU A 212 -10.13 -14.69 -9.69
CA GLU A 212 -10.97 -15.87 -9.49
C GLU A 212 -12.21 -15.91 -10.41
N LEU A 213 -12.43 -14.86 -11.21
CA LEU A 213 -13.56 -14.72 -12.13
C LEU A 213 -14.94 -14.85 -11.45
N ASN A 214 -15.03 -14.40 -10.19
CA ASN A 214 -16.25 -14.48 -9.38
C ASN A 214 -16.97 -13.12 -9.31
N GLU A 215 -17.99 -12.97 -10.14
CA GLU A 215 -18.72 -11.70 -10.32
C GLU A 215 -19.50 -11.26 -9.08
N GLU A 216 -20.12 -12.20 -8.34
CA GLU A 216 -20.87 -11.90 -7.11
C GLU A 216 -19.91 -11.39 -6.02
N ASP A 217 -18.75 -12.01 -5.89
CA ASP A 217 -17.74 -11.61 -4.90
C ASP A 217 -17.06 -10.29 -5.27
N VAL A 218 -16.88 -10.00 -6.57
CA VAL A 218 -16.37 -8.71 -7.05
C VAL A 218 -17.29 -7.56 -6.63
N GLU A 219 -18.60 -7.68 -6.82
CA GLU A 219 -19.54 -6.64 -6.41
C GLU A 219 -19.51 -6.41 -4.89
N ALA A 220 -19.52 -7.49 -4.10
CA ALA A 220 -19.47 -7.41 -2.64
C ALA A 220 -18.15 -6.81 -2.11
N ALA A 221 -17.01 -7.18 -2.72
CA ALA A 221 -15.71 -6.61 -2.40
C ALA A 221 -15.65 -5.11 -2.73
N LEU A 222 -16.19 -4.72 -3.89
CA LEU A 222 -16.25 -3.32 -4.31
C LEU A 222 -17.15 -2.48 -3.38
N GLU A 223 -18.30 -3.00 -2.95
CA GLU A 223 -19.15 -2.35 -1.95
C GLU A 223 -18.44 -2.18 -0.60
N THR A 224 -17.68 -3.19 -0.18
CA THR A 224 -16.89 -3.16 1.07
C THR A 224 -15.85 -2.05 1.01
N CYS A 225 -15.08 -1.99 -0.08
CA CYS A 225 -14.08 -0.96 -0.34
C CYS A 225 -14.69 0.45 -0.31
N VAL A 226 -15.81 0.67 -0.99
CA VAL A 226 -16.54 1.95 -0.95
C VAL A 226 -17.07 2.25 0.45
N GLY A 227 -17.58 1.25 1.17
CA GLY A 227 -18.06 1.37 2.54
C GLY A 227 -16.98 1.86 3.51
N HIS A 228 -15.78 1.29 3.43
CA HIS A 228 -14.62 1.76 4.20
C HIS A 228 -14.20 3.17 3.77
N ALA A 229 -14.14 3.48 2.48
CA ALA A 229 -13.82 4.83 2.02
C ALA A 229 -14.81 5.91 2.54
N LYS A 230 -16.12 5.61 2.55
CA LYS A 230 -17.15 6.46 3.16
C LYS A 230 -16.96 6.61 4.68
N LYS A 231 -16.56 5.54 5.36
CA LYS A 231 -16.26 5.57 6.81
C LYS A 231 -15.05 6.47 7.12
N ALA A 232 -14.03 6.46 6.27
CA ALA A 232 -12.88 7.38 6.39
C ALA A 232 -13.33 8.84 6.28
N CYS A 233 -14.24 9.17 5.35
CA CYS A 233 -14.84 10.51 5.24
C CYS A 233 -15.53 10.93 6.54
N LYS A 234 -16.30 10.03 7.15
CA LYS A 234 -17.01 10.29 8.41
C LYS A 234 -16.05 10.58 9.56
N PHE A 235 -14.95 9.83 9.69
CA PHE A 235 -13.94 10.09 10.71
C PHE A 235 -13.17 11.40 10.46
N ALA A 236 -13.02 11.80 9.20
CA ALA A 236 -12.38 13.04 8.81
C ALA A 236 -13.27 14.29 8.94
N LYS A 237 -14.55 14.14 9.29
CA LYS A 237 -15.43 15.27 9.59
C LYS A 237 -14.99 15.94 10.90
N LEU A 238 -14.91 17.27 10.86
CA LEU A 238 -14.56 18.09 12.01
C LEU A 238 -15.62 17.92 13.10
N LYS A 239 -15.20 17.58 14.33
CA LYS A 239 -16.12 17.36 15.47
C LYS A 239 -16.75 18.65 15.99
N ASP A 240 -16.22 19.79 15.59
CA ASP A 240 -16.63 21.14 16.00
C ASP A 240 -17.89 21.64 15.27
N GLY A 241 -18.53 20.80 14.43
CA GLY A 241 -19.85 21.07 13.85
C GLY A 241 -19.87 22.19 12.82
N ARG A 242 -18.70 22.69 12.41
CA ARG A 242 -18.56 23.65 11.32
C ARG A 242 -18.41 22.88 10.02
N GLU A 243 -19.38 23.05 9.12
CA GLU A 243 -19.20 22.61 7.74
C GLU A 243 -18.06 23.42 7.12
N ASP A 244 -17.02 22.73 6.71
CA ASP A 244 -15.92 23.30 5.93
C ASP A 244 -15.97 22.81 4.48
N GLU A 245 -15.12 23.39 3.63
CA GLU A 245 -15.07 23.04 2.20
C GLU A 245 -14.87 21.54 1.95
N PHE A 246 -14.14 20.86 2.84
CA PHE A 246 -13.97 19.41 2.75
C PHE A 246 -15.25 18.67 3.09
N THR A 247 -16.01 19.09 4.10
CA THR A 247 -17.26 18.42 4.49
C THR A 247 -18.29 18.50 3.36
N ALA A 248 -18.47 19.68 2.75
CA ALA A 248 -19.33 19.84 1.58
C ALA A 248 -18.82 19.05 0.35
N TRP A 249 -17.50 19.01 0.13
CA TRP A 249 -16.91 18.20 -0.93
C TRP A 249 -17.11 16.70 -0.68
N SER A 250 -16.97 16.24 0.56
CA SER A 250 -17.10 14.82 0.93
C SER A 250 -18.52 14.29 0.70
N GLN A 251 -19.55 15.12 0.90
CA GLN A 251 -20.93 14.76 0.59
C GLN A 251 -21.12 14.54 -0.92
N LYS A 252 -20.63 15.49 -1.75
CA LYS A 252 -20.68 15.34 -3.21
C LYS A 252 -19.88 14.13 -3.69
N TRP A 253 -18.78 13.83 -3.03
CA TRP A 253 -17.98 12.64 -3.32
C TRP A 253 -18.71 11.35 -2.92
N GLU A 254 -19.36 11.32 -1.74
CA GLU A 254 -20.17 10.19 -1.28
C GLU A 254 -21.33 9.89 -2.25
N GLU A 255 -21.96 10.92 -2.82
CA GLU A 255 -22.99 10.76 -3.88
C GLU A 255 -22.39 10.25 -5.20
N ALA A 256 -21.20 10.72 -5.58
CA ALA A 256 -20.57 10.39 -6.85
C ALA A 256 -19.96 8.97 -6.89
N VAL A 257 -19.54 8.44 -5.74
CA VAL A 257 -18.97 7.08 -5.64
C VAL A 257 -20.06 6.01 -5.61
N GLY A 258 -21.31 6.38 -5.26
CA GLY A 258 -22.44 5.47 -5.10
C GLY A 258 -22.53 4.98 -3.67
#